data_AF-A0A0G1DIJ9-F1
#
_entry.id   AF-A0A0G1DIJ9-F1
#
_cell.length_a   1.000
_cell.length_b   1.000
_cell.length_c   1.000
_cell.angle_alpha   90.00
_cell.angle_beta   90.00
_cell.angle_gamma   90.00
#
_symmetry.space_group_name_H-M   'P 1'
#
loop_
_entity.id
_entity.type
_entity.pdbx_description
1 polymer ?
#
loop_
_entity_poly.entity_id
_entity_poly.type
_entity_poly.pdbx_seq_one_letter_code
_entity_poly.pdbx_strand_id
1 'polypeptide(L)'
;MRDFIARILISRIGIIFLLFILVLSLFAGYSVLSRQKAPQPEYVCGGKNCFAGCCVRGKCQQKGINIAGYTCFGENKWETPDKKGIASGTPYAVIDAVTGKSSVPDPDDPATVVATVGQERIFQKDLDSEISLYPPQYSPDIRKILIDKISEDSTLLQKAAKEGDVVLDETVFDTVDKDYSKRLELVKEVKGIFDSRQNSLSGTIISIWFYNEKIGPLGYEKGKQLAFQKIDALQRNVKNGNLTLEEAVDIIKNDRELEQIDKSYKSNASFRFDVREGQKISLDPGFDSQLWQLSDGDVSDVFLAKDIPEYDAPAVDAVYMFARIDRRQIAETVKEQNL
;
A
#
# COMPACT_ATOMS: atom_id res chain seq x y z
N MET A 1 15.35 13.42 -66.74
CA MET A 1 15.73 12.00 -66.52
C MET A 1 16.39 11.76 -65.16
N ARG A 2 17.32 12.64 -64.71
CA ARG A 2 17.96 12.57 -63.37
C ARG A 2 16.96 12.61 -62.19
N ASP A 3 15.95 13.48 -62.24
CA ASP A 3 14.97 13.60 -61.14
C ASP A 3 13.98 12.43 -61.03
N PHE A 4 13.75 11.71 -62.14
CA PHE A 4 12.86 10.55 -62.14
C PHE A 4 13.53 9.33 -61.47
N ILE A 5 14.84 9.15 -61.71
CA ILE A 5 15.62 8.08 -61.08
C ILE A 5 15.79 8.33 -59.58
N ALA A 6 15.97 9.59 -59.16
CA ALA A 6 16.06 9.95 -57.74
C ALA A 6 14.78 9.63 -56.94
N ARG A 7 13.59 9.87 -57.52
CA ARG A 7 12.31 9.58 -56.86
C ARG A 7 12.03 8.08 -56.71
N ILE A 8 12.47 7.25 -57.67
CA ILE A 8 12.34 5.79 -57.58
C ILE A 8 13.27 5.22 -56.50
N LEU A 9 14.49 5.75 -56.38
CA LEU A 9 15.46 5.32 -55.37
C LEU A 9 15.00 5.66 -53.94
N ILE A 10 14.45 6.85 -53.70
CA ILE A 10 13.95 7.25 -52.38
C ILE A 10 12.73 6.41 -51.95
N SER A 11 11.84 6.08 -52.88
CA SER A 11 10.67 5.23 -52.62
C SER A 11 11.05 3.80 -52.23
N ARG A 12 12.05 3.19 -52.90
CA ARG A 12 12.49 1.83 -52.59
C ARG A 12 13.26 1.71 -51.28
N ILE A 13 14.04 2.73 -50.92
CA ILE A 13 14.75 2.76 -49.63
C ILE A 13 13.75 2.88 -48.47
N GLY A 14 12.69 3.67 -48.62
CA GLY A 14 11.64 3.79 -47.60
C GLY A 14 10.92 2.47 -47.31
N ILE A 15 10.61 1.68 -48.35
CA ILE A 15 9.94 0.38 -48.19
C ILE A 15 10.84 -0.64 -47.47
N ILE A 16 12.13 -0.67 -47.79
CA ILE A 16 13.10 -1.57 -47.14
C ILE A 16 13.26 -1.21 -45.66
N PHE A 17 13.32 0.08 -45.33
CA PHE A 17 13.45 0.54 -43.95
C PHE A 17 12.21 0.19 -43.10
N LEU A 18 11.02 0.31 -43.69
CA LEU A 18 9.76 -0.01 -43.01
C LEU A 18 9.59 -1.52 -42.74
N LEU A 19 10.03 -2.37 -43.68
CA LEU A 19 10.09 -3.82 -43.47
C LEU A 19 11.10 -4.22 -42.38
N PHE A 20 12.24 -3.54 -42.31
CA PHE A 20 13.25 -3.83 -41.29
C PHE A 20 12.76 -3.48 -39.86
N ILE A 21 12.02 -2.37 -39.71
CA ILE A 21 11.39 -1.99 -38.43
C ILE A 21 10.34 -3.02 -38.01
N LEU A 22 9.53 -3.53 -38.95
CA LEU A 22 8.53 -4.55 -38.66
C LEU A 22 9.18 -5.86 -38.16
N VAL A 23 10.26 -6.31 -38.80
CA VAL A 23 10.98 -7.53 -38.36
C VAL A 23 11.62 -7.35 -36.98
N LEU A 24 12.20 -6.18 -36.70
CA LEU A 24 12.75 -5.87 -35.37
C LEU A 24 11.66 -5.85 -34.29
N SER A 25 10.48 -5.31 -34.59
CA SER A 25 9.36 -5.27 -33.64
C SER A 25 8.81 -6.66 -33.31
N LEU A 26 8.79 -7.58 -34.29
CA LEU A 26 8.40 -8.98 -34.09
C LEU A 26 9.42 -9.73 -33.22
N PHE A 27 10.73 -9.50 -33.42
CA PHE A 27 11.77 -10.11 -32.58
C PHE A 27 11.77 -9.58 -31.14
N ALA A 28 11.53 -8.28 -30.94
CA ALA A 28 11.41 -7.69 -29.61
C ALA A 28 10.21 -8.28 -28.84
N GLY A 29 9.05 -8.43 -29.49
CA GLY A 29 7.86 -9.04 -28.89
C GLY A 29 8.07 -10.50 -28.49
N TYR A 30 8.80 -11.28 -29.30
CA TYR A 30 9.09 -12.68 -28.98
C TYR A 30 9.99 -12.84 -27.74
N SER A 31 10.95 -11.94 -27.55
CA SER A 31 11.87 -11.98 -26.40
C SER A 31 11.22 -11.62 -25.05
N VAL A 32 10.15 -10.82 -25.07
CA VAL A 32 9.45 -10.37 -23.85
C VAL A 32 8.42 -11.40 -23.37
N LEU A 33 7.76 -12.14 -24.29
CA LEU A 33 6.75 -13.14 -23.93
C LEU A 33 7.34 -14.47 -23.40
N SER A 34 8.60 -14.81 -23.72
CA SER A 34 9.22 -16.06 -23.21
C SER A 34 9.76 -15.99 -21.77
N ARG A 35 9.54 -14.88 -21.04
CA ARG A 35 10.00 -14.71 -19.65
C ARG A 35 8.90 -14.77 -18.59
N GLN A 36 7.67 -15.15 -18.93
CA GLN A 36 6.73 -15.60 -17.90
C GLN A 36 7.13 -17.01 -17.48
N LYS A 37 7.93 -17.11 -16.40
CA LYS A 37 8.16 -18.37 -15.69
C LYS A 37 6.80 -18.93 -15.32
N ALA A 38 6.40 -20.05 -15.93
CA ALA A 38 5.22 -20.79 -15.50
C ALA A 38 5.27 -20.95 -13.97
N PRO A 39 4.14 -20.76 -13.25
CA PRO A 39 4.10 -20.96 -11.81
C PRO A 39 4.65 -22.36 -11.52
N GLN A 40 5.78 -22.41 -10.83
CA GLN A 40 6.37 -23.69 -10.43
C GLN A 40 5.33 -24.40 -9.56
N PRO A 41 4.96 -25.66 -9.84
CA PRO A 41 4.03 -26.39 -8.99
C PRO A 41 4.60 -26.44 -7.56
N GLU A 42 3.74 -26.29 -6.56
CA GLU A 42 4.06 -26.19 -5.12
C GLU A 42 4.97 -27.31 -4.58
N TYR A 43 5.22 -28.36 -5.34
CA TYR A 43 5.97 -29.55 -4.95
C TYR A 43 7.44 -29.56 -5.42
N VAL A 44 7.94 -28.49 -6.07
CA VAL A 44 9.33 -28.43 -6.55
C VAL A 44 10.24 -27.77 -5.51
N CYS A 45 11.16 -28.55 -4.94
CA CYS A 45 12.15 -28.12 -3.97
C CYS A 45 13.55 -28.23 -4.57
N GLY A 46 14.24 -27.11 -4.80
CA GLY A 46 15.59 -27.12 -5.37
C GLY A 46 15.69 -27.82 -6.73
N GLY A 47 14.62 -27.80 -7.53
CA GLY A 47 14.55 -28.49 -8.83
C GLY A 47 14.17 -29.98 -8.77
N LYS A 48 13.84 -30.52 -7.58
CA LYS A 48 13.35 -31.91 -7.43
C LYS A 48 11.90 -31.92 -6.96
N ASN A 49 11.11 -32.87 -7.47
CA ASN A 49 9.72 -33.05 -7.05
C ASN A 49 9.68 -33.79 -5.70
N CYS A 50 9.08 -33.17 -4.68
CA CYS A 50 8.88 -33.75 -3.35
C CYS A 50 7.43 -34.22 -3.13
N PHE A 51 6.77 -34.77 -4.16
CA PHE A 51 5.34 -35.14 -4.17
C PHE A 51 4.87 -35.91 -2.91
N ALA A 52 5.70 -36.83 -2.40
CA ALA A 52 5.38 -37.65 -1.24
C ALA A 52 5.94 -37.10 0.09
N GLY A 53 6.37 -35.84 0.14
CA GLY A 53 7.12 -35.29 1.26
C GLY A 53 6.91 -33.79 1.48
N CYS A 54 7.81 -33.18 2.24
CA CYS A 54 7.76 -31.76 2.55
C CYS A 54 9.07 -31.08 2.12
N CYS A 55 8.97 -29.96 1.44
CA CYS A 55 10.08 -29.14 1.00
C CYS A 55 10.53 -28.22 2.14
N VAL A 56 11.79 -28.32 2.52
CA VAL A 56 12.40 -27.47 3.53
C VAL A 56 13.69 -26.90 2.96
N ARG A 57 13.70 -25.60 2.62
CA ARG A 57 14.87 -24.87 2.09
C ARG A 57 15.63 -25.62 0.98
N GLY A 58 14.90 -26.15 -0.01
CA GLY A 58 15.51 -26.86 -1.14
C GLY A 58 15.86 -28.33 -0.90
N LYS A 59 15.55 -28.89 0.28
CA LYS A 59 15.68 -30.32 0.60
C LYS A 59 14.30 -30.97 0.75
N CYS A 60 14.10 -32.14 0.11
CA CYS A 60 12.90 -32.96 0.35
C CYS A 60 13.04 -33.73 1.66
N GLN A 61 12.05 -33.61 2.53
CA GLN A 61 11.86 -34.41 3.73
C GLN A 61 10.82 -35.50 3.48
N GLN A 62 11.03 -36.71 4.00
CA GLN A 62 10.11 -37.82 3.81
C GLN A 62 8.80 -37.61 4.59
N LYS A 63 7.66 -38.06 4.04
CA LYS A 63 6.41 -38.13 4.81
C LYS A 63 6.57 -39.04 6.04
N GLY A 64 5.95 -38.63 7.14
CA GLY A 64 6.01 -39.29 8.44
C GLY A 64 7.24 -38.91 9.26
N ILE A 65 8.21 -38.16 8.70
CA ILE A 65 9.36 -37.72 9.47
C ILE A 65 8.92 -36.73 10.55
N ASN A 66 9.39 -36.95 11.77
CA ASN A 66 9.27 -36.00 12.86
C ASN A 66 10.55 -35.16 12.93
N ILE A 67 10.41 -33.84 12.85
CA ILE A 67 11.52 -32.89 12.93
C ILE A 67 11.11 -31.81 13.91
N ALA A 68 11.89 -31.67 15.00
CA ALA A 68 11.62 -30.71 16.08
C ALA A 68 10.17 -30.79 16.63
N GLY A 69 9.61 -32.00 16.73
CA GLY A 69 8.24 -32.23 17.21
C GLY A 69 7.16 -32.13 16.13
N TYR A 70 7.48 -31.67 14.93
CA TYR A 70 6.52 -31.54 13.82
C TYR A 70 6.59 -32.73 12.88
N THR A 71 5.44 -33.22 12.42
CA THR A 71 5.37 -34.36 11.50
C THR A 71 5.03 -33.89 10.08
N CYS A 72 5.83 -34.30 9.09
CA CYS A 72 5.52 -34.05 7.68
C CYS A 72 4.42 -35.02 7.19
N PHE A 73 3.31 -34.52 6.67
CA PHE A 73 2.21 -35.35 6.13
C PHE A 73 2.29 -35.58 4.62
N GLY A 74 3.30 -35.00 3.96
CA GLY A 74 3.42 -34.95 2.51
C GLY A 74 2.78 -33.70 1.94
N GLU A 75 2.99 -33.44 0.64
CA GLU A 75 2.43 -32.26 -0.04
C GLU A 75 2.76 -30.93 0.65
N ASN A 76 3.95 -30.81 1.27
CA ASN A 76 4.36 -29.67 2.11
C ASN A 76 3.45 -29.37 3.32
N LYS A 77 2.63 -30.33 3.75
CA LYS A 77 1.76 -30.18 4.93
C LYS A 77 2.49 -30.67 6.18
N TRP A 78 2.39 -29.88 7.24
CA TRP A 78 2.99 -30.18 8.54
C TRP A 78 1.91 -30.29 9.61
N GLU A 79 2.21 -31.04 10.67
CA GLU A 79 1.36 -31.18 11.85
C GLU A 79 2.17 -30.85 13.11
N THR A 80 1.54 -30.16 14.06
CA THR A 80 2.11 -29.83 15.37
C THR A 80 2.20 -31.08 16.28
N PRO A 81 2.96 -31.03 17.39
CA PRO A 81 2.96 -32.09 18.41
C PRO A 81 1.57 -32.48 18.91
N ASP A 82 0.66 -31.48 19.03
CA ASP A 82 -0.73 -31.67 19.46
C ASP A 82 -1.67 -32.19 18.36
N LYS A 83 -1.13 -32.70 17.24
CA LYS A 83 -1.89 -33.22 16.10
C LYS A 83 -2.79 -32.19 15.39
N LYS A 84 -2.38 -30.92 15.36
CA LYS A 84 -3.06 -29.88 14.58
C LYS A 84 -2.33 -29.67 13.26
N GLY A 85 -3.09 -29.72 12.15
CA GLY A 85 -2.54 -29.42 10.83
C GLY A 85 -2.15 -27.94 10.70
N ILE A 86 -1.06 -27.68 10.00
CA ILE A 86 -0.56 -26.34 9.69
C ILE A 86 -1.06 -25.96 8.30
N ALA A 87 -1.83 -24.88 8.22
CA ALA A 87 -2.56 -24.49 7.02
C ALA A 87 -1.66 -24.12 5.84
N SER A 88 -0.47 -23.58 6.11
CA SER A 88 0.52 -23.24 5.08
C SER A 88 1.92 -23.08 5.67
N GLY A 89 2.94 -23.27 4.82
CA GLY A 89 4.34 -23.04 5.16
C GLY A 89 5.04 -24.20 5.88
N THR A 90 6.34 -24.01 6.17
CA THR A 90 7.16 -24.95 6.95
C THR A 90 7.50 -24.33 8.30
N PRO A 91 7.34 -25.03 9.43
CA PRO A 91 7.70 -24.52 10.75
C PRO A 91 9.19 -24.14 10.84
N TYR A 92 9.52 -23.05 11.54
CA TYR A 92 10.92 -22.64 11.73
C TYR A 92 11.75 -23.70 12.44
N ALA A 93 11.21 -24.31 13.49
CA ALA A 93 11.89 -25.40 14.18
C ALA A 93 12.29 -26.56 13.24
N VAL A 94 11.50 -26.81 12.19
CA VAL A 94 11.82 -27.76 11.13
C VAL A 94 12.90 -27.23 10.20
N ILE A 95 12.79 -25.97 9.76
CA ILE A 95 13.80 -25.30 8.92
C ILE A 95 15.17 -25.31 9.60
N ASP A 96 15.21 -24.97 10.88
CA ASP A 96 16.43 -24.85 11.68
C ASP A 96 17.08 -26.23 11.88
N ALA A 97 16.28 -27.23 12.26
CA ALA A 97 16.74 -28.61 12.39
C ALA A 97 17.26 -29.21 11.07
N VAL A 98 16.64 -28.90 9.92
CA VAL A 98 17.04 -29.45 8.60
C VAL A 98 18.26 -28.77 8.00
N THR A 99 18.44 -27.48 8.26
CA THR A 99 19.54 -26.70 7.68
C THR A 99 20.80 -26.75 8.54
N GLY A 100 20.71 -27.16 9.81
CA GLY A 100 21.83 -27.15 10.75
C GLY A 100 22.40 -25.74 10.97
N LYS A 101 21.70 -24.72 10.46
CA LYS A 101 21.98 -23.31 10.63
C LYS A 101 20.81 -22.78 11.43
N SER A 102 20.96 -22.73 12.74
CA SER A 102 20.22 -21.74 13.51
C SER A 102 20.75 -20.39 13.05
N SER A 103 20.13 -19.80 12.03
CA SER A 103 20.27 -18.36 11.78
C SER A 103 19.41 -17.56 12.75
N VAL A 104 18.67 -18.24 13.62
CA VAL A 104 18.02 -17.64 14.77
C VAL A 104 19.05 -17.62 15.91
N PRO A 105 19.35 -16.43 16.45
CA PRO A 105 20.15 -16.33 17.65
C PRO A 105 19.49 -17.13 18.79
N ASP A 106 20.27 -17.68 19.73
CA ASP A 106 19.79 -18.61 20.76
C ASP A 106 18.50 -18.05 21.42
N PRO A 107 17.32 -18.65 21.17
CA PRO A 107 16.05 -18.12 21.66
C PRO A 107 15.95 -18.18 23.19
N ASP A 108 16.88 -18.88 23.86
CA ASP A 108 16.92 -19.01 25.31
C ASP A 108 17.87 -18.00 25.98
N ASP A 109 18.68 -17.26 25.22
CA ASP A 109 19.54 -16.19 25.78
C ASP A 109 18.94 -14.79 25.51
N PRO A 110 18.38 -14.11 26.53
CA PRO A 110 17.78 -12.79 26.38
C PRO A 110 18.76 -11.72 25.90
N ALA A 111 20.07 -11.91 26.11
CA ALA A 111 21.12 -10.97 25.70
C ALA A 111 21.54 -11.12 24.23
N THR A 112 20.96 -12.08 23.51
CA THR A 112 21.34 -12.30 22.13
C THR A 112 20.86 -11.17 21.23
N VAL A 113 21.75 -10.59 20.43
CA VAL A 113 21.40 -9.54 19.47
C VAL A 113 20.71 -10.14 18.25
N VAL A 114 19.46 -9.76 18.01
CA VAL A 114 18.64 -10.20 16.86
C VAL A 114 18.70 -9.22 15.69
N ALA A 115 18.98 -7.93 15.96
CA ALA A 115 19.19 -6.91 14.94
C ALA A 115 20.05 -5.74 15.48
N THR A 116 20.61 -4.92 14.58
CA THR A 116 21.31 -3.68 14.93
C THR A 116 20.79 -2.55 14.05
N VAL A 117 20.35 -1.46 14.67
CA VAL A 117 19.66 -0.34 14.02
C VAL A 117 20.31 0.95 14.48
N GLY A 118 21.15 1.55 13.63
CA GLY A 118 21.90 2.74 14.01
C GLY A 118 22.77 2.48 15.26
N GLN A 119 22.43 3.13 16.37
CA GLN A 119 23.11 2.99 17.66
C GLN A 119 22.46 1.96 18.60
N GLU A 120 21.31 1.38 18.25
CA GLU A 120 20.62 0.38 19.09
C GLU A 120 20.95 -1.04 18.65
N ARG A 121 21.24 -1.91 19.63
CA ARG A 121 21.11 -3.36 19.48
C ARG A 121 19.73 -3.79 19.94
N ILE A 122 19.05 -4.54 19.09
CA ILE A 122 17.77 -5.18 19.42
C ILE A 122 18.09 -6.57 19.95
N PHE A 123 17.66 -6.86 21.17
CA PHE A 123 17.95 -8.11 21.87
C PHE A 123 16.79 -9.10 21.74
N GLN A 124 17.05 -10.39 21.98
CA GLN A 124 16.03 -11.44 21.96
C GLN A 124 14.90 -11.13 22.95
N LYS A 125 15.23 -10.57 24.13
CA LYS A 125 14.27 -10.11 25.13
C LYS A 125 13.32 -9.02 24.63
N ASP A 126 13.76 -8.14 23.72
CA ASP A 126 12.89 -7.12 23.11
C ASP A 126 11.83 -7.78 22.24
N LEU A 127 12.27 -8.75 21.43
CA LEU A 127 11.40 -9.52 20.55
C LEU A 127 10.42 -10.37 21.35
N ASP A 128 10.85 -11.01 22.43
CA ASP A 128 9.98 -11.82 23.28
C ASP A 128 8.92 -10.96 24.00
N SER A 129 9.34 -9.78 24.46
CA SER A 129 8.43 -8.79 25.04
C SER A 129 7.37 -8.35 24.03
N GLU A 130 7.78 -8.01 22.80
CA GLU A 130 6.85 -7.65 21.71
C GLU A 130 5.92 -8.81 21.36
N ILE A 131 6.44 -10.04 21.20
CA ILE A 131 5.64 -11.24 20.89
C ILE A 131 4.55 -11.45 21.94
N SER A 132 4.84 -11.22 23.22
CA SER A 132 3.90 -11.43 24.33
C SER A 132 2.65 -10.53 24.26
N LEU A 133 2.69 -9.43 23.50
CA LEU A 133 1.58 -8.50 23.32
C LEU A 133 0.54 -8.98 22.28
N TYR A 134 0.88 -10.01 21.51
CA TYR A 134 -0.01 -10.56 20.49
C TYR A 134 -0.59 -11.89 20.95
N PRO A 135 -1.82 -12.24 20.55
CA PRO A 135 -2.31 -13.61 20.71
C PRO A 135 -1.31 -14.60 20.11
N PRO A 136 -1.20 -15.83 20.64
CA PRO A 136 -0.32 -16.85 20.07
C PRO A 136 -0.74 -17.15 18.63
N GLN A 137 -0.10 -16.47 17.67
CA GLN A 137 -0.35 -16.65 16.25
C GLN A 137 0.72 -17.55 15.66
N TYR A 138 0.28 -18.61 14.99
CA TYR A 138 1.14 -19.47 14.18
C TYR A 138 1.31 -18.85 12.79
N SER A 139 2.02 -17.72 12.70
CA SER A 139 2.52 -17.22 11.42
C SER A 139 4.04 -17.39 11.37
N PRO A 140 4.59 -18.10 10.37
CA PRO A 140 6.04 -18.23 10.22
C PRO A 140 6.72 -16.86 10.14
N ASP A 141 6.09 -15.85 9.55
CA ASP A 141 6.76 -14.58 9.30
C ASP A 141 6.68 -13.59 10.48
N ILE A 142 6.05 -13.96 11.60
CA ILE A 142 5.79 -13.02 12.70
C ILE A 142 7.07 -12.47 13.34
N ARG A 143 8.09 -13.31 13.57
CA ARG A 143 9.35 -12.85 14.18
C ARG A 143 10.03 -11.80 13.32
N LYS A 144 10.05 -12.01 11.99
CA LYS A 144 10.64 -11.04 11.06
C LYS A 144 9.84 -9.74 11.06
N ILE A 145 8.51 -9.82 10.95
CA ILE A 145 7.62 -8.65 10.98
C ILE A 145 7.82 -7.85 12.27
N LEU A 146 7.94 -8.52 13.42
CA LEU A 146 8.14 -7.86 14.70
C LEU A 146 9.55 -7.28 14.84
N ILE A 147 10.60 -7.94 14.35
CA ILE A 147 11.94 -7.35 14.28
C ILE A 147 11.94 -6.09 13.40
N ASP A 148 11.29 -6.15 12.23
CA ASP A 148 11.16 -5.01 11.31
C ASP A 148 10.43 -3.85 12.01
N LYS A 149 9.30 -4.13 12.68
CA LYS A 149 8.58 -3.13 13.50
C LYS A 149 9.45 -2.53 14.61
N ILE A 150 10.14 -3.35 15.40
CA ILE A 150 11.00 -2.88 16.50
C ILE A 150 12.12 -1.98 15.94
N SER A 151 12.63 -2.33 14.76
CA SER A 151 13.68 -1.59 14.05
C SER A 151 13.18 -0.24 13.53
N GLU A 152 11.97 -0.20 12.99
CA GLU A 152 11.30 1.06 12.61
C GLU A 152 11.07 1.96 13.83
N ASP A 153 10.56 1.39 14.92
CA ASP A 153 10.37 2.10 16.19
C ASP A 153 11.71 2.65 16.73
N SER A 154 12.80 1.87 16.64
CA SER A 154 14.15 2.29 17.03
C SER A 154 14.67 3.46 16.18
N THR A 155 14.49 3.37 14.86
CA THR A 155 14.88 4.43 13.93
C THR A 155 14.14 5.72 14.24
N LEU A 156 12.84 5.61 14.55
CA LEU A 156 12.00 6.73 14.92
C LEU A 156 12.47 7.40 16.23
N LEU A 157 12.76 6.62 17.26
CA LEU A 157 13.29 7.11 18.54
C LEU A 157 14.62 7.84 18.37
N GLN A 158 15.56 7.25 17.61
CA GLN A 158 16.86 7.86 17.35
C GLN A 158 16.74 9.17 16.56
N LYS A 159 15.79 9.24 15.62
CA LYS A 159 15.48 10.47 14.89
C LYS A 159 14.96 11.56 15.84
N ALA A 160 13.98 11.25 16.68
CA ALA A 160 13.44 12.18 17.67
C ALA A 160 14.50 12.68 18.66
N ALA A 161 15.38 11.78 19.12
CA ALA A 161 16.48 12.14 20.00
C ALA A 161 17.47 13.10 19.31
N LYS A 162 17.77 12.86 18.03
CA LYS A 162 18.61 13.75 17.23
C LYS A 162 17.97 15.13 17.03
N GLU A 163 16.64 15.20 16.96
CA GLU A 163 15.86 16.45 16.86
C GLU A 163 15.65 17.13 18.23
N GLY A 164 16.08 16.50 19.33
CA GLY A 164 15.96 17.05 20.69
C GLY A 164 14.60 16.84 21.35
N ASP A 165 13.74 15.99 20.77
CA ASP A 165 12.37 15.77 21.25
C ASP A 165 12.29 14.86 22.46
N VAL A 166 13.22 13.92 22.55
CA VAL A 166 13.29 12.91 23.60
C VAL A 166 14.75 12.64 23.98
N VAL A 167 14.96 12.12 25.17
CA VAL A 167 16.27 11.60 25.61
C VAL A 167 16.19 10.09 25.64
N LEU A 168 17.13 9.42 24.97
CA LEU A 168 17.27 7.97 25.00
C LEU A 168 18.28 7.59 26.08
N ASP A 169 17.77 7.16 27.22
CA ASP A 169 18.58 6.60 28.30
C ASP A 169 18.56 5.06 28.29
N GLU A 170 19.42 4.46 29.09
CA GLU A 170 19.57 3.00 29.21
C GLU A 170 18.29 2.27 29.66
N THR A 171 17.32 2.99 30.25
CA THR A 171 16.04 2.40 30.69
C THR A 171 15.12 2.07 29.53
N VAL A 172 15.32 2.66 28.36
CA VAL A 172 14.48 2.46 27.16
C VAL A 172 15.28 2.11 25.90
N PHE A 173 16.62 2.21 25.94
CA PHE A 173 17.48 2.12 24.76
C PHE A 173 18.79 1.35 25.01
N ASP A 174 19.21 0.55 24.02
CA ASP A 174 20.49 -0.19 23.93
C ASP A 174 20.97 -0.97 25.18
N THR A 175 20.04 -1.52 25.97
CA THR A 175 20.37 -2.48 27.04
C THR A 175 19.49 -3.73 26.97
N VAL A 176 19.99 -4.85 27.51
CA VAL A 176 19.24 -6.11 27.59
C VAL A 176 18.04 -5.98 28.55
N ASP A 177 18.17 -5.15 29.57
CA ASP A 177 17.21 -5.01 30.67
C ASP A 177 16.33 -3.76 30.58
N LYS A 178 16.25 -3.12 29.41
CA LYS A 178 15.36 -1.97 29.19
C LYS A 178 13.89 -2.33 29.45
N ASP A 179 13.16 -1.35 29.95
CA ASP A 179 11.72 -1.42 30.18
C ASP A 179 11.01 -1.29 28.83
N TYR A 180 10.60 -2.43 28.28
CA TYR A 180 9.96 -2.49 26.98
C TYR A 180 8.61 -1.78 26.95
N SER A 181 7.85 -1.80 28.05
CA SER A 181 6.58 -1.07 28.16
C SER A 181 6.81 0.44 28.10
N LYS A 182 7.77 0.96 28.85
CA LYS A 182 8.15 2.38 28.81
C LYS A 182 8.69 2.78 27.43
N ARG A 183 9.46 1.90 26.77
CA ARG A 183 9.91 2.11 25.39
C ARG A 183 8.73 2.27 24.43
N LEU A 184 7.69 1.42 24.54
CA LEU A 184 6.50 1.52 23.68
C LEU A 184 5.69 2.80 23.92
N GLU A 185 5.60 3.26 25.18
CA GLU A 185 5.00 4.55 25.51
C GLU A 185 5.76 5.70 24.85
N LEU A 186 7.09 5.69 24.94
CA LEU A 186 7.95 6.69 24.29
C LEU A 186 7.81 6.67 22.76
N VAL A 187 7.73 5.48 22.15
CA VAL A 187 7.47 5.35 20.70
C VAL A 187 6.13 6.00 20.33
N LYS A 188 5.08 5.77 21.12
CA LYS A 188 3.75 6.35 20.88
C LYS A 188 3.78 7.87 21.02
N GLU A 189 4.46 8.40 22.03
CA GLU A 189 4.67 9.84 22.22
C GLU A 189 5.39 10.45 21.01
N VAL A 190 6.52 9.87 20.60
CA VAL A 190 7.29 10.34 19.45
C VAL A 190 6.48 10.28 18.15
N LYS A 191 5.69 9.22 17.92
CA LYS A 191 4.74 9.17 16.80
C LYS A 191 3.79 10.35 16.86
N GLY A 192 3.22 10.65 18.03
CA GLY A 192 2.37 11.83 18.23
C GLY A 192 3.05 13.17 17.90
N ILE A 193 4.32 13.33 18.28
CA ILE A 193 5.11 14.54 17.98
C ILE A 193 5.29 14.68 16.46
N PHE A 194 5.80 13.65 15.78
CA PHE A 194 5.97 13.70 14.33
C PHE A 194 4.65 13.88 13.58
N ASP A 195 3.59 13.24 14.06
CA ASP A 195 2.25 13.37 13.52
C ASP A 195 1.72 14.80 13.63
N SER A 196 1.96 15.48 14.76
CA SER A 196 1.58 16.89 14.95
C SER A 196 2.39 17.88 14.10
N ARG A 197 3.59 17.47 13.67
CA ARG A 197 4.46 18.24 12.77
C ARG A 197 4.14 18.04 11.30
N GLN A 198 3.22 17.15 10.95
CA GLN A 198 2.80 17.00 9.57
C GLN A 198 1.63 17.92 9.28
N ASN A 199 1.60 18.47 8.06
CA ASN A 199 0.39 19.13 7.59
C ASN A 199 -0.73 18.09 7.55
N SER A 200 -1.92 18.46 8.03
CA SER A 200 -3.12 17.63 7.94
C SER A 200 -4.27 18.41 7.32
N LEU A 201 -5.16 17.69 6.66
CA LEU A 201 -6.31 18.26 5.97
C LEU A 201 -7.50 17.33 6.17
N SER A 202 -8.63 17.92 6.55
CA SER A 202 -9.90 17.22 6.69
C SER A 202 -11.01 18.00 6.01
N GLY A 203 -12.02 17.28 5.54
CA GLY A 203 -13.12 17.86 4.80
C GLY A 203 -14.11 16.83 4.30
N THR A 204 -14.98 17.30 3.41
CA THR A 204 -15.99 16.48 2.75
C THR A 204 -15.95 16.72 1.25
N ILE A 205 -15.93 15.63 0.49
CA ILE A 205 -16.06 15.63 -0.97
C ILE A 205 -17.51 15.31 -1.32
N ILE A 206 -18.06 16.07 -2.26
CA ILE A 206 -19.35 15.84 -2.91
C ILE A 206 -19.08 15.39 -4.34
N SER A 207 -19.74 14.33 -4.78
CA SER A 207 -19.50 13.75 -6.09
C SER A 207 -20.78 13.32 -6.80
N ILE A 208 -20.76 13.44 -8.13
CA ILE A 208 -21.75 12.83 -9.02
C ILE A 208 -21.00 12.04 -10.09
N TRP A 209 -21.13 10.72 -10.02
CA TRP A 209 -20.55 9.79 -10.97
C TRP A 209 -21.40 9.68 -12.24
N PHE A 210 -20.75 9.60 -13.39
CA PHE A 210 -21.39 9.32 -14.68
C PHE A 210 -20.77 8.12 -15.39
N TYR A 211 -19.62 7.65 -14.92
CA TYR A 211 -19.05 6.35 -15.27
C TYR A 211 -18.41 5.73 -14.01
N ASN A 212 -19.18 4.89 -13.33
CA ASN A 212 -18.73 4.07 -12.20
C ASN A 212 -18.29 2.69 -12.76
N GLU A 213 -18.89 1.57 -12.31
CA GLU A 213 -18.61 0.24 -12.89
C GLU A 213 -19.05 0.09 -14.36
N LYS A 214 -20.09 0.82 -14.77
CA LYS A 214 -20.65 0.75 -16.13
C LYS A 214 -21.32 2.05 -16.52
N ILE A 215 -21.38 2.31 -17.81
CA ILE A 215 -22.11 3.43 -18.39
C ILE A 215 -23.62 3.24 -18.15
N GLY A 216 -24.26 4.25 -17.58
CA GLY A 216 -25.71 4.25 -17.36
C GLY A 216 -26.53 4.31 -18.65
N PRO A 217 -27.86 4.03 -18.59
CA PRO A 217 -28.74 4.05 -19.76
C PRO A 217 -28.73 5.35 -20.57
N LEU A 218 -28.40 6.49 -19.96
CA LEU A 218 -28.33 7.77 -20.64
C LEU A 218 -27.17 7.87 -21.65
N GLY A 219 -26.17 6.99 -21.52
CA GLY A 219 -24.93 7.00 -22.29
C GLY A 219 -23.88 7.95 -21.70
N TYR A 220 -22.63 7.75 -22.11
CA TYR A 220 -21.46 8.41 -21.50
C TYR A 220 -21.49 9.94 -21.62
N GLU A 221 -21.59 10.49 -22.84
CA GLU A 221 -21.52 11.94 -23.07
C GLU A 221 -22.67 12.71 -22.41
N LYS A 222 -23.90 12.18 -22.54
CA LYS A 222 -25.07 12.80 -21.90
C LYS A 222 -25.02 12.66 -20.38
N GLY A 223 -24.51 11.53 -19.87
CA GLY A 223 -24.32 11.34 -18.44
C GLY A 223 -23.30 12.30 -17.86
N LYS A 224 -22.16 12.47 -18.54
CA LYS A 224 -21.13 13.44 -18.21
C LYS A 224 -21.69 14.86 -18.16
N GLN A 225 -22.44 15.27 -19.18
CA GLN A 225 -23.08 16.58 -19.22
C GLN A 225 -24.08 16.77 -18.07
N LEU A 226 -24.91 15.77 -17.79
CA LEU A 226 -25.90 15.82 -16.69
C LEU A 226 -25.22 15.96 -15.33
N ALA A 227 -24.17 15.16 -15.08
CA ALA A 227 -23.39 15.22 -13.86
C ALA A 227 -22.75 16.59 -13.67
N PHE A 228 -22.10 17.14 -14.70
CA PHE A 228 -21.50 18.47 -14.66
C PHE A 228 -22.52 19.57 -14.35
N GLN A 229 -23.67 19.56 -15.02
CA GLN A 229 -24.71 20.57 -14.79
C GLN A 229 -25.18 20.58 -13.34
N LYS A 230 -25.43 19.39 -12.76
CA LYS A 230 -25.95 19.26 -11.40
C LYS A 230 -24.89 19.60 -10.35
N ILE A 231 -23.68 19.07 -10.49
CA ILE A 231 -22.59 19.31 -9.53
C ILE A 231 -22.12 20.78 -9.54
N ASP A 232 -22.07 21.44 -10.70
CA ASP A 232 -21.71 22.87 -10.82
C ASP A 232 -22.73 23.76 -10.11
N ALA A 233 -24.03 23.49 -10.30
CA ALA A 233 -25.07 24.23 -9.61
C ALA A 233 -24.99 24.05 -8.09
N LEU A 234 -24.74 22.83 -7.61
CA LEU A 234 -24.55 22.56 -6.18
C LEU A 234 -23.31 23.26 -5.63
N GLN A 235 -22.17 23.13 -6.30
CA GLN A 235 -20.91 23.75 -5.90
C GLN A 235 -21.05 25.27 -5.77
N ARG A 236 -21.67 25.94 -6.75
CA ARG A 236 -21.87 27.40 -6.70
C ARG A 236 -22.74 27.81 -5.52
N ASN A 237 -23.80 27.06 -5.21
CA ASN A 237 -24.67 27.37 -4.08
C ASN A 237 -23.98 27.13 -2.74
N VAL A 238 -23.18 26.05 -2.60
CA VAL A 238 -22.39 25.80 -1.39
C VAL A 238 -21.31 26.86 -1.21
N LYS A 239 -20.57 27.20 -2.27
CA LYS A 239 -19.52 28.24 -2.25
C LYS A 239 -20.06 29.62 -1.87
N ASN A 240 -21.30 29.93 -2.24
CA ASN A 240 -21.98 31.19 -1.90
C ASN A 240 -22.71 31.14 -0.54
N GLY A 241 -22.69 30.01 0.17
CA GLY A 241 -23.38 29.85 1.46
C GLY A 241 -24.91 29.74 1.36
N ASN A 242 -25.46 29.53 0.16
CA ASN A 242 -26.90 29.33 -0.04
C ASN A 242 -27.37 27.92 0.30
N LEU A 243 -26.44 26.94 0.31
CA LEU A 243 -26.67 25.55 0.69
C LEU A 243 -25.57 25.08 1.63
N THR A 244 -25.90 24.24 2.60
CA THR A 244 -24.90 23.46 3.33
C THR A 244 -24.43 22.26 2.50
N LEU A 245 -23.35 21.60 2.94
CA LEU A 245 -22.91 20.36 2.31
C LEU A 245 -23.96 19.25 2.46
N GLU A 246 -24.57 19.15 3.62
CA GLU A 246 -25.61 18.15 3.93
C GLU A 246 -26.82 18.34 3.00
N GLU A 247 -27.27 19.58 2.80
CA GLU A 247 -28.35 19.89 1.87
C GLU A 247 -28.00 19.54 0.42
N ALA A 248 -26.74 19.80 0.00
CA ALA A 248 -26.27 19.41 -1.32
C ALA A 248 -26.28 17.88 -1.51
N VAL A 249 -25.86 17.12 -0.49
CA VAL A 249 -25.93 15.65 -0.49
C VAL A 249 -27.37 15.16 -0.57
N ASP A 250 -28.27 15.78 0.18
CA ASP A 250 -29.68 15.39 0.17
C ASP A 250 -30.35 15.70 -1.17
N ILE A 251 -29.98 16.79 -1.84
CA ILE A 251 -30.42 17.06 -3.22
C ILE A 251 -29.97 15.93 -4.14
N ILE A 252 -28.70 15.52 -4.09
CA ILE A 252 -28.19 14.40 -4.91
C ILE A 252 -28.97 13.12 -4.61
N LYS A 253 -29.13 12.76 -3.33
CA LYS A 253 -29.80 11.51 -2.93
C LYS A 253 -31.28 11.43 -3.32
N ASN A 254 -31.93 12.58 -3.49
CA ASN A 254 -33.35 12.67 -3.88
C ASN A 254 -33.55 12.90 -5.39
N ASP A 255 -32.48 13.16 -6.14
CA ASP A 255 -32.54 13.37 -7.59
C ASP A 255 -32.59 12.04 -8.35
N ARG A 256 -33.81 11.59 -8.66
CA ARG A 256 -34.04 10.32 -9.39
C ARG A 256 -33.49 10.33 -10.81
N GLU A 257 -33.19 11.48 -11.41
CA GLU A 257 -32.61 11.51 -12.76
C GLU A 257 -31.20 10.92 -12.76
N LEU A 258 -30.47 11.01 -11.64
CA LEU A 258 -29.12 10.48 -11.49
C LEU A 258 -29.06 8.95 -11.61
N GLU A 259 -30.17 8.24 -11.39
CA GLU A 259 -30.25 6.78 -11.61
C GLU A 259 -29.98 6.40 -13.08
N GLN A 260 -30.19 7.33 -14.03
CA GLN A 260 -29.90 7.12 -15.44
C GLN A 260 -28.40 7.12 -15.77
N ILE A 261 -27.55 7.59 -14.86
CA ILE A 261 -26.10 7.70 -15.05
C ILE A 261 -25.31 6.84 -14.07
N ASP A 262 -25.79 6.69 -12.83
CA ASP A 262 -25.19 5.84 -11.82
C ASP A 262 -26.27 5.28 -10.88
N LYS A 263 -26.31 3.95 -10.72
CA LYS A 263 -27.27 3.30 -9.79
C LYS A 263 -26.89 3.49 -8.33
N SER A 264 -25.62 3.79 -8.05
CA SER A 264 -25.06 3.98 -6.71
C SER A 264 -25.02 5.46 -6.29
N TYR A 265 -25.61 6.37 -7.06
CA TYR A 265 -25.52 7.83 -6.86
C TYR A 265 -25.82 8.30 -5.43
N LYS A 266 -26.68 7.56 -4.70
CA LYS A 266 -27.04 7.90 -3.32
C LYS A 266 -25.94 7.58 -2.31
N SER A 267 -25.24 6.45 -2.50
CA SER A 267 -24.23 5.96 -1.55
C SER A 267 -22.87 6.60 -1.79
N ASN A 268 -22.59 7.05 -3.01
CA ASN A 268 -21.35 7.74 -3.37
C ASN A 268 -21.54 9.26 -3.57
N ALA A 269 -22.66 9.83 -3.11
CA ALA A 269 -22.93 11.28 -3.18
C ALA A 269 -21.87 12.12 -2.44
N SER A 270 -21.27 11.55 -1.39
CA SER A 270 -20.25 12.23 -0.59
C SER A 270 -19.38 11.25 0.20
N PHE A 271 -18.17 11.68 0.55
CA PHE A 271 -17.35 11.02 1.55
C PHE A 271 -16.51 12.04 2.34
N ARG A 272 -16.21 11.71 3.60
CA ARG A 272 -15.34 12.52 4.45
C ARG A 272 -13.90 12.02 4.34
N PHE A 273 -12.96 12.94 4.51
CA PHE A 273 -11.55 12.63 4.60
C PHE A 273 -10.92 13.35 5.80
N ASP A 274 -9.91 12.72 6.37
CA ASP A 274 -9.03 13.27 7.40
C ASP A 274 -7.66 12.62 7.14
N VAL A 275 -6.76 13.40 6.54
CA VAL A 275 -5.50 12.90 5.99
C VAL A 275 -4.32 13.74 6.45
N ARG A 276 -3.15 13.13 6.40
CA ARG A 276 -1.86 13.81 6.55
C ARG A 276 -1.20 14.00 5.19
N GLU A 277 -0.24 14.90 5.15
CA GLU A 277 0.55 15.16 3.95
C GLU A 277 1.16 13.86 3.38
N GLY A 278 1.03 13.68 2.06
CA GLY A 278 1.46 12.47 1.36
C GLY A 278 0.44 11.33 1.33
N GLN A 279 -0.64 11.39 2.12
CA GLN A 279 -1.76 10.45 2.01
C GLN A 279 -2.73 10.86 0.88
N LYS A 280 -3.35 9.86 0.27
CA LYS A 280 -4.36 10.02 -0.78
C LYS A 280 -5.69 10.50 -0.19
N ILE A 281 -6.31 11.50 -0.79
CA ILE A 281 -7.63 12.05 -0.39
C ILE A 281 -8.74 11.46 -1.25
N SER A 282 -8.58 11.54 -2.57
CA SER A 282 -9.56 11.11 -3.56
C SER A 282 -8.93 10.16 -4.55
N LEU A 283 -9.70 9.62 -5.49
CA LEU A 283 -9.18 8.73 -6.53
C LEU A 283 -8.15 9.38 -7.46
N ASP A 284 -8.16 10.70 -7.63
CA ASP A 284 -7.32 11.45 -8.57
C ASP A 284 -6.32 12.37 -7.85
N PRO A 285 -5.00 12.14 -7.99
CA PRO A 285 -3.98 12.94 -7.30
C PRO A 285 -3.93 14.40 -7.76
N GLY A 286 -4.45 14.70 -8.96
CA GLY A 286 -4.59 16.07 -9.44
C GLY A 286 -5.58 16.87 -8.60
N PHE A 287 -6.67 16.24 -8.16
CA PHE A 287 -7.62 16.87 -7.25
C PHE A 287 -7.05 17.02 -5.85
N ASP A 288 -6.41 15.98 -5.32
CA ASP A 288 -5.75 16.01 -4.00
C ASP A 288 -4.78 17.20 -3.90
N SER A 289 -3.99 17.43 -4.94
CA SER A 289 -3.05 18.55 -5.03
C SER A 289 -3.74 19.92 -4.96
N GLN A 290 -4.95 20.06 -5.52
CA GLN A 290 -5.75 21.29 -5.42
C GLN A 290 -6.29 21.48 -4.00
N LEU A 291 -6.75 20.42 -3.35
CA LEU A 291 -7.29 20.50 -1.99
C LEU A 291 -6.24 20.97 -0.97
N TRP A 292 -4.99 20.55 -1.13
CA TRP A 292 -3.86 21.02 -0.31
C TRP A 292 -3.52 22.51 -0.52
N GLN A 293 -4.13 23.21 -1.47
CA GLN A 293 -3.95 24.66 -1.66
C GLN A 293 -5.06 25.48 -1.00
N LEU A 294 -6.12 24.83 -0.52
CA LEU A 294 -7.29 25.48 0.06
C LEU A 294 -7.11 25.76 1.56
N SER A 295 -7.78 26.80 2.06
CA SER A 295 -7.82 27.19 3.47
C SER A 295 -9.05 26.61 4.17
N ASP A 296 -9.11 26.74 5.49
CA ASP A 296 -10.28 26.34 6.29
C ASP A 296 -11.56 27.01 5.79
N GLY A 297 -12.59 26.20 5.57
CA GLY A 297 -13.89 26.64 5.08
C GLY A 297 -13.97 26.83 3.56
N ASP A 298 -12.85 26.84 2.83
CA ASP A 298 -12.85 27.01 1.38
C ASP A 298 -13.56 25.86 0.67
N VAL A 299 -14.22 26.20 -0.43
CA VAL A 299 -14.89 25.26 -1.34
C VAL A 299 -14.11 25.23 -2.66
N SER A 300 -13.67 24.04 -3.07
CA SER A 300 -12.95 23.85 -4.33
C SER A 300 -13.83 24.19 -5.52
N ASP A 301 -13.23 24.47 -6.67
CA ASP A 301 -13.96 24.44 -7.93
C ASP A 301 -14.34 22.99 -8.30
N VAL A 302 -15.24 22.84 -9.26
CA VAL A 302 -15.62 21.51 -9.78
C VAL A 302 -14.43 20.90 -10.52
N PHE A 303 -14.06 19.69 -10.11
CA PHE A 303 -13.00 18.90 -10.70
C PHE A 303 -13.57 17.70 -11.43
N LEU A 304 -13.04 17.43 -12.63
CA LEU A 304 -13.35 16.23 -13.41
C LEU A 304 -12.25 15.19 -13.18
N ALA A 305 -12.56 14.16 -12.41
CA ALA A 305 -11.60 13.14 -12.05
C ALA A 305 -11.71 11.89 -12.92
N LYS A 306 -10.58 11.19 -12.98
CA LYS A 306 -10.45 9.98 -13.76
C LYS A 306 -10.38 8.74 -12.89
N ASP A 307 -11.15 7.73 -13.25
CA ASP A 307 -11.11 6.42 -12.59
C ASP A 307 -10.55 5.34 -13.54
N ILE A 308 -10.12 4.22 -12.96
CA ILE A 308 -9.63 3.04 -13.66
C ILE A 308 -10.71 1.95 -13.49
N PRO A 309 -11.66 1.82 -14.43
CA PRO A 309 -12.84 0.97 -14.25
C PRO A 309 -12.51 -0.53 -14.23
N GLU A 310 -11.37 -0.92 -14.83
CA GLU A 310 -10.89 -2.29 -14.86
C GLU A 310 -9.38 -2.32 -14.57
N TYR A 311 -8.92 -3.38 -13.89
CA TYR A 311 -7.50 -3.59 -13.64
C TYR A 311 -6.74 -3.60 -14.98
N ASP A 312 -5.70 -2.77 -15.11
CA ASP A 312 -4.91 -2.48 -16.32
C ASP A 312 -5.58 -1.64 -17.43
N ALA A 313 -6.79 -1.12 -17.23
CA ALA A 313 -7.39 -0.16 -18.17
C ALA A 313 -6.78 1.26 -18.05
N PRO A 314 -6.77 2.05 -19.13
CA PRO A 314 -6.40 3.46 -19.03
C PRO A 314 -7.43 4.22 -18.17
N ALA A 315 -6.97 5.22 -17.43
CA ALA A 315 -7.84 6.09 -16.65
C ALA A 315 -8.77 6.90 -17.59
N VAL A 316 -10.05 6.96 -17.25
CA VAL A 316 -11.11 7.63 -18.02
C VAL A 316 -11.88 8.59 -17.13
N ASP A 317 -12.40 9.68 -17.71
CA ASP A 317 -13.22 10.62 -16.94
C ASP A 317 -14.47 9.88 -16.40
N ALA A 318 -14.71 10.00 -15.10
CA ALA A 318 -15.66 9.14 -14.41
C ALA A 318 -16.64 9.89 -13.51
N VAL A 319 -16.18 10.96 -12.89
CA VAL A 319 -16.89 11.65 -11.83
C VAL A 319 -16.55 13.13 -11.83
N TYR A 320 -17.56 13.94 -11.55
CA TYR A 320 -17.32 15.32 -11.15
C TYR A 320 -17.45 15.45 -9.64
N MET A 321 -16.54 16.21 -9.05
CA MET A 321 -16.56 16.44 -7.61
C MET A 321 -16.12 17.84 -7.22
N PHE A 322 -16.51 18.26 -6.03
CA PHE A 322 -15.92 19.40 -5.35
C PHE A 322 -15.81 19.06 -3.86
N ALA A 323 -14.99 19.81 -3.13
CA ALA A 323 -14.80 19.60 -1.70
C ALA A 323 -15.01 20.89 -0.92
N ARG A 324 -15.26 20.75 0.37
CA ARG A 324 -15.06 21.81 1.35
C ARG A 324 -14.04 21.35 2.38
N ILE A 325 -13.12 22.25 2.74
CA ILE A 325 -12.15 22.00 3.80
C ILE A 325 -12.79 22.34 5.15
N ASP A 326 -12.84 21.35 6.04
CA ASP A 326 -13.33 21.54 7.42
C ASP A 326 -12.20 22.09 8.30
N ARG A 327 -10.98 21.55 8.15
CA ARG A 327 -9.80 21.96 8.91
C ARG A 327 -8.51 21.62 8.15
N ARG A 328 -7.56 22.55 8.20
CA ARG A 328 -6.18 22.44 7.77
C ARG A 328 -5.28 22.71 8.96
N GLN A 329 -4.49 21.72 9.34
CA GLN A 329 -3.38 21.91 10.26
C GLN A 329 -2.12 22.14 9.44
N ILE A 330 -1.45 23.26 9.68
CA ILE A 330 -0.12 23.49 9.14
C ILE A 330 0.87 23.02 10.19
N ALA A 331 1.84 22.22 9.77
CA ALA A 331 3.00 21.81 10.54
C ALA A 331 3.56 23.00 11.32
N GLU A 332 3.64 22.89 12.65
CA GLU A 332 4.34 23.91 13.44
C GLU A 332 5.79 23.97 12.96
N THR A 333 6.18 25.12 12.40
CA THR A 333 7.59 25.36 12.11
C THR A 333 8.29 25.45 13.45
N VAL A 334 9.09 24.44 13.80
CA VAL A 334 9.95 24.50 14.98
C VAL A 334 10.82 25.74 14.79
N LYS A 335 10.52 26.80 15.55
CA LYS A 335 11.37 27.97 15.61
C LYS A 335 12.70 27.47 16.13
N GLU A 336 13.74 27.51 15.31
CA GLU A 336 15.11 27.38 15.78
C GLU A 336 15.27 28.35 16.95
N GLN A 337 15.22 27.83 18.17
CA GLN A 337 15.64 28.57 19.33
C GLN A 337 17.15 28.69 19.17
N ASN A 338 17.59 29.86 18.68
CA ASN A 338 18.98 30.25 18.64
C ASN A 338 19.61 29.99 20.01
N LEU A 339 20.42 28.93 20.08
CA LEU A 339 21.33 28.64 21.18
C LEU A 339 22.66 29.34 20.95
#